data_AF-A0A0C9ZX00-F1
#
_entry.id   AF-A0A0C9ZX00-F1
#
_cell.length_a   1.000
_cell.length_b   1.000
_cell.length_c   1.000
_cell.angle_alpha   90.00
_cell.angle_beta   90.00
_cell.angle_gamma   90.00
#
_symmetry.space_group_name_H-M   'P 1'
#
loop_
_entity.id
_entity.type
_entity.pdbx_description
1 polymer ?
#
loop_
_entity_poly.entity_id
_entity_poly.type
_entity_poly.pdbx_seq_one_letter_code
_entity_poly.pdbx_strand_id
1 'polypeptide(L)' 'PSESFLNGVDQLVKDTKDIPMVIFHCCGPKAARIYEETRNIFHEPSEAHVLRGGFRHFGEKYKDDPKLVENWRDVIW' A
#
# COMPACT_ATOMS: atom_id res chain seq x y z
N PRO A 1 -2.07 10.09 5.33
CA PRO A 1 -2.41 9.73 6.73
C PRO A 1 -3.56 8.72 6.74
N SER A 2 -3.52 7.70 7.61
CA SER A 2 -4.59 6.68 7.69
C SER A 2 -5.95 7.24 8.13
N GLU A 3 -6.00 8.45 8.68
CA GLU A 3 -7.23 9.13 9.13
C GLU A 3 -8.16 9.48 7.97
N SER A 4 -7.63 9.81 6.79
CA SER A 4 -8.42 10.11 5.60
C SER A 4 -8.62 8.92 4.67
N PHE A 5 -8.07 7.75 5.00
CA PHE A 5 -8.12 6.56 4.14
C PHE A 5 -9.56 6.06 3.94
N LEU A 6 -10.39 6.15 4.99
CA LEU A 6 -11.80 5.78 4.94
C LEU A 6 -12.60 6.57 3.88
N ASN A 7 -12.21 7.81 3.60
CA ASN A 7 -12.92 8.66 2.64
C ASN A 7 -12.61 8.28 1.18
N GLY A 8 -11.53 7.53 0.93
CA GLY A 8 -11.05 7.20 -0.41
C GLY A 8 -11.03 5.71 -0.75
N VAL A 9 -11.32 4.83 0.22
CA VAL A 9 -11.19 3.37 0.03
C VAL A 9 -12.14 2.84 -1.04
N ASP A 10 -13.36 3.38 -1.14
CA ASP A 10 -14.34 2.95 -2.16
C ASP A 10 -13.84 3.22 -3.58
N GLN A 11 -13.20 4.38 -3.79
CA GLN A 11 -12.61 4.71 -5.09
C GLN A 11 -11.39 3.84 -5.35
N LEU A 12 -10.53 3.64 -4.34
CA LEU A 12 -9.35 2.79 -4.46
C LEU A 12 -9.71 1.35 -4.85
N VAL A 13 -10.76 0.77 -4.25
CA VAL A 13 -11.26 -0.58 -4.59
C VAL A 13 -11.74 -0.65 -6.04
N LYS A 14 -12.44 0.38 -6.53
CA LYS A 14 -12.86 0.45 -7.94
C LYS A 14 -11.66 0.53 -8.88
N ASP A 15 -10.69 1.38 -8.57
CA ASP A 15 -9.50 1.61 -9.41
C ASP A 15 -8.59 0.37 -9.47
N THR A 16 -8.64 -0.48 -8.44
CA THR A 16 -7.80 -1.68 -8.31
C THR A 16 -8.55 -2.98 -8.59
N LYS A 17 -9.77 -2.92 -9.12
CA LYS A 17 -10.62 -4.10 -9.36
C LYS A 17 -9.90 -5.18 -10.17
N ASP A 18 -9.25 -4.80 -11.27
CA ASP A 18 -8.58 -5.70 -12.21
C ASP A 18 -7.10 -5.94 -11.85
N ILE A 19 -6.63 -5.38 -10.73
CA ILE A 19 -5.26 -5.55 -10.25
C ILE A 19 -5.19 -6.81 -9.38
N PRO A 20 -4.33 -7.79 -9.73
CA PRO A 20 -4.29 -9.08 -9.05
C PRO A 20 -3.66 -8.99 -7.65
N MET A 21 -2.84 -7.98 -7.39
CA MET A 21 -2.10 -7.84 -6.13
C MET A 21 -1.97 -6.38 -5.73
N VAL A 22 -2.36 -6.06 -4.50
CA VAL A 22 -2.19 -4.74 -3.89
C VAL A 22 -1.33 -4.88 -2.63
N ILE A 23 -0.24 -4.10 -2.58
CA ILE A 23 0.72 -4.10 -1.47
C ILE A 23 0.67 -2.75 -0.76
N PHE A 24 0.35 -2.77 0.52
CA PHE A 24 0.37 -1.60 1.39
C PHE A 24 1.68 -1.51 2.15
N HIS A 25 2.14 -0.28 2.42
CA HIS A 25 3.27 -0.05 3.31
C HIS A 25 2.98 1.14 4.25
N CYS A 26 3.12 0.93 5.56
CA CYS A 26 3.05 1.98 6.60
C CYS A 26 3.49 1.40 7.95
N CYS A 27 3.35 2.17 9.03
CA CYS A 27 3.61 1.77 10.42
C CYS A 27 2.54 0.81 11.02
N GLY A 28 1.64 0.23 10.21
CA GLY A 28 0.65 -0.73 10.68
C GLY A 28 -0.32 -1.21 9.59
N PRO A 29 -1.05 -2.33 9.83
CA PRO A 29 -1.88 -3.00 8.84
C PRO A 29 -3.29 -2.38 8.67
N LYS A 30 -3.58 -1.26 9.35
CA LYS A 30 -4.94 -0.71 9.41
C LYS A 30 -5.54 -0.41 8.04
N ALA A 31 -4.76 0.19 7.13
CA ALA A 31 -5.22 0.48 5.78
C ALA A 31 -5.43 -0.79 4.94
N ALA A 32 -4.52 -1.76 5.04
CA ALA A 32 -4.63 -3.04 4.33
C ALA A 32 -5.89 -3.81 4.77
N ARG A 33 -6.14 -3.86 6.08
CA ARG A 33 -7.34 -4.53 6.63
C ARG A 33 -8.63 -3.87 6.14
N ILE A 34 -8.72 -2.55 6.21
CA ILE A 34 -9.90 -1.80 5.74
C ILE A 34 -10.12 -2.05 4.24
N TYR A 35 -9.06 -2.02 3.43
CA TYR A 35 -9.14 -2.30 2.00
C TYR A 35 -9.63 -3.73 1.71
N GLU A 36 -9.08 -4.73 2.41
CA GLU A 36 -9.49 -6.12 2.29
C GLU A 36 -10.97 -6.30 2.66
N GLU A 37 -11.39 -5.76 3.80
CA GLU A 37 -12.79 -5.77 4.25
C GLU A 37 -13.71 -5.13 3.19
N THR A 38 -13.36 -3.97 2.65
CA THR A 38 -14.15 -3.29 1.61
C THR A 38 -14.16 -4.07 0.29
N ARG A 39 -13.02 -4.58 -0.17
CA ARG A 39 -12.93 -5.30 -1.45
C ARG A 39 -13.72 -6.61 -1.41
N ASN A 40 -13.68 -7.33 -0.29
CA ASN A 40 -14.42 -8.59 -0.12
C ASN A 40 -15.94 -8.39 -0.03
N ILE A 41 -16.43 -7.17 0.21
CA ILE A 41 -17.85 -6.83 0.16
C ILE A 41 -18.33 -6.61 -1.29
N PHE A 42 -17.52 -5.96 -2.13
CA PHE A 42 -17.91 -5.53 -3.48
C PHE A 42 -17.42 -6.45 -4.61
N HIS A 43 -16.38 -7.24 -4.38
CA HIS A 43 -15.69 -8.06 -5.37
C HIS A 43 -15.36 -9.45 -4.81
N GLU A 44 -14.73 -10.29 -5.63
CA GLU A 44 -14.26 -11.59 -5.18
C GLU A 44 -13.22 -11.44 -4.05
N PRO A 45 -13.17 -12.41 -3.12
CA PRO A 45 -12.22 -12.39 -2.01
C PRO A 45 -10.80 -12.20 -2.51
N SER A 46 -10.11 -11.16 -2.03
CA SER A 46 -8.73 -10.87 -2.37
C SER A 46 -7.93 -10.55 -1.12
N GLU A 47 -6.70 -11.04 -1.04
CA GLU A 47 -5.82 -10.76 0.09
C GLU A 47 -5.14 -9.40 -0.09
N ALA A 48 -5.14 -8.61 0.98
CA ALA A 48 -4.31 -7.41 1.04
C ALA A 48 -2.94 -7.74 1.65
N HIS A 49 -1.86 -7.41 0.93
CA HIS A 49 -0.51 -7.65 1.43
C HIS A 49 0.07 -6.41 2.10
N VAL A 50 0.93 -6.63 3.09
CA VAL A 50 1.68 -5.56 3.76
C VAL A 50 3.17 -5.80 3.60
N LEU A 51 3.89 -4.80 3.08
CA LEU A 51 5.34 -4.81 3.00
C LEU A 51 5.93 -4.66 4.41
N ARG A 52 6.45 -5.77 4.96
CA ARG A 52 7.11 -5.77 6.27
C ARG A 52 8.37 -4.90 6.23
N GLY A 53 8.57 -4.08 7.26
CA GLY A 53 9.65 -3.08 7.32
C GLY A 53 9.34 -1.77 6.58
N GLY A 54 8.23 -1.72 5.84
CA GLY A 54 7.75 -0.54 5.15
C GLY A 54 8.75 0.02 4.12
N PHE A 55 8.51 1.26 3.69
CA PHE A 55 9.39 1.92 2.73
C PHE A 55 10.78 2.21 3.29
N ARG A 56 10.95 2.34 4.61
CA ARG A 56 12.28 2.56 5.20
C ARG A 56 13.25 1.45 4.84
N HIS A 57 12.88 0.19 5.14
CA HIS A 57 13.76 -0.94 4.88
C HIS A 57 13.90 -1.23 3.38
N PHE A 58 12.82 -1.06 2.61
CA PHE A 58 12.85 -1.22 1.16
C PHE A 58 13.73 -0.17 0.50
N GLY A 59 13.52 1.10 0.85
CA GLY A 59 14.26 2.24 0.35
C GLY A 59 15.74 2.15 0.72
N GLU A 60 16.09 1.90 1.97
CA GLU A 60 17.50 1.72 2.39
C GLU A 60 18.21 0.62 1.57
N LYS A 61 17.50 -0.46 1.22
CA LYS A 61 18.06 -1.58 0.46
C LYS A 61 18.16 -1.32 -1.05
N TYR A 62 17.22 -0.58 -1.63
CA TYR A 62 17.07 -0.41 -3.08
C TYR A 62 17.21 1.04 -3.56
N LYS A 63 17.65 1.98 -2.71
CA LYS A 63 17.79 3.41 -3.05
C LYS A 63 18.66 3.70 -4.27
N ASP A 64 19.61 2.81 -4.57
CA ASP A 64 20.52 2.96 -5.70
C ASP A 64 19.94 2.42 -7.02
N ASP A 65 18.76 1.78 -6.99
CA ASP A 65 18.07 1.29 -8.19
C ASP A 65 16.91 2.24 -8.58
N PRO A 66 17.10 3.11 -9.60
CA PRO A 66 16.09 4.06 -10.02
C PRO A 66 14.85 3.43 -10.66
N LYS A 67 14.87 2.11 -10.98
CA LYS A 67 13.68 1.39 -11.43
C LYS A 67 12.77 0.98 -10.28
N LEU A 68 13.29 0.96 -9.06
CA LEU A 68 12.58 0.52 -7.85
C LEU A 68 12.29 1.67 -6.89
N VAL A 69 13.19 2.66 -6.81
CA VAL A 69 13.06 3.80 -5.92
C VAL A 69 13.22 5.09 -6.72
N GLU A 70 12.17 5.89 -6.74
CA GLU A 70 12.21 7.22 -7.32
C GLU A 70 12.43 8.30 -6.24
N ASN A 71 13.12 9.38 -6.63
CA ASN A 71 13.25 10.60 -5.82
C ASN A 71 13.77 10.38 -4.39
N TRP A 72 14.73 9.46 -4.19
CA TRP A 72 15.35 9.23 -2.89
C TRP A 72 16.02 10.49 -2.34
N ARG A 73 15.85 10.75 -1.04
CA ARG A 73 16.45 11.88 -0.33
C ARG A 73 16.92 11.43 1.06
N ASP A 74 18.23 11.32 1.26
CA ASP A 74 18.83 10.90 2.54
C ASP A 74 18.54 11.85 3.72
N VAL A 75 18.07 13.07 3.44
CA VAL A 75 17.67 14.03 4.48
C VAL A 75 16.25 13.79 5.02
N ILE A 76 15.44 12.96 4.33
CA ILE A 76 14.04 12.66 4.70
C ILE A 76 13.91 11.23 5.24
N TRP A 77 14.70 10.30 4.71
CA TRP A 77 14.65 8.87 5.00
C TRP A 77 15.88 8.42 5.77
#